data_AF-A0A2K3MQ77-F1
#
_entry.id   AF-A0A2K3MQ77-F1
#
_cell.length_a   1.000
_cell.length_b   1.000
_cell.length_c   1.000
_cell.angle_alpha   90.00
_cell.angle_beta   90.00
_cell.angle_gamma   90.00
#
_symmetry.space_group_name_H-M   'P 1'
#
loop_
_entity.id
_entity.type
_entity.pdbx_description
1 polymer ?
#
loop_
_entity_poly.entity_id
_entity_poly.type
_entity_poly.pdbx_seq_one_letter_code
_entity_poly.pdbx_strand_id
1 'polypeptide(L)'
;MPPERDFDNRIVCFAQGYVLAISLFFIKIVESLAQRQWTWTTILQLSIALIILFRAIGLATLASLPVLVLTVFCNAPLAKLHHKFHSKLMGAQDERLKASSEALVNMKVLKLYAWETHFKNAIEKLRNVELKLLFAVLLRKTYVVFLFWTSPVMVSAASFLACYLLKIPLHASNVFTFVATLRVVQELITGIPDVIAVIIQAKVSFARIRKFLETPELHSSNFNNRGINDNLKGSVLIKSADFSWEGNESKPTLRNINLDVKHGQKVAICGEVGSGKSTLLATILGE
;
A
#
# COMPACT_ATOMS: atom_id res chain seq x y z
N MET A 1 9.37 33.00 -2.14
CA MET A 1 9.74 31.64 -2.61
C MET A 1 8.94 31.40 -3.89
N PRO A 2 9.54 31.10 -5.03
CA PRO A 2 8.81 31.14 -6.30
C PRO A 2 7.82 29.96 -6.38
N PRO A 3 6.58 30.20 -6.86
CA PRO A 3 5.55 29.16 -6.98
C PRO A 3 5.91 28.04 -7.98
N GLU A 4 6.88 28.28 -8.86
CA GLU A 4 7.38 27.32 -9.85
C GLU A 4 8.02 26.07 -9.22
N ARG A 5 8.75 26.23 -8.10
CA ARG A 5 9.39 25.09 -7.40
C ARG A 5 8.39 24.23 -6.62
N ASP A 6 7.22 24.77 -6.26
CA ASP A 6 6.19 24.03 -5.54
C ASP A 6 5.31 23.21 -6.51
N PHE A 7 5.15 23.67 -7.75
CA PHE A 7 4.40 22.97 -8.79
C PHE A 7 5.17 21.78 -9.36
N ASP A 8 6.47 21.99 -9.66
CA ASP A 8 7.35 20.94 -10.17
C ASP A 8 7.56 19.83 -9.13
N ASN A 9 7.73 20.20 -7.85
CA ASN A 9 7.75 19.24 -6.74
C ASN A 9 6.43 18.48 -6.58
N ARG A 10 5.27 19.08 -6.87
CA ARG A 10 3.97 18.39 -6.80
C ARG A 10 3.78 17.41 -7.95
N ILE A 11 4.14 17.77 -9.18
CA ILE A 11 4.09 16.86 -10.34
C ILE A 11 5.09 15.72 -10.18
N VAL A 12 6.30 16.00 -9.71
CA VAL A 12 7.31 14.97 -9.41
C VAL A 12 6.87 14.09 -8.23
N CYS A 13 6.25 14.64 -7.16
CA CYS A 13 5.64 13.83 -6.11
C CYS A 13 4.48 12.96 -6.63
N PHE A 14 3.70 13.45 -7.60
CA PHE A 14 2.62 12.70 -8.25
C PHE A 14 3.20 11.57 -9.12
N ALA A 15 4.13 11.89 -10.04
CA ALA A 15 4.94 10.97 -10.88
C ALA A 15 5.60 9.84 -10.09
N GLN A 16 6.28 10.19 -9.00
CA GLN A 16 7.00 9.24 -8.16
C GLN A 16 6.04 8.43 -7.27
N GLY A 17 4.92 9.03 -6.87
CA GLY A 17 3.78 8.33 -6.30
C GLY A 17 3.17 7.30 -7.26
N TYR A 18 3.16 7.56 -8.57
CA TYR A 18 2.63 6.63 -9.59
C TYR A 18 3.48 5.38 -9.79
N VAL A 19 4.81 5.53 -9.92
CA VAL A 19 5.70 4.36 -10.07
C VAL A 19 5.61 3.48 -8.81
N LEU A 20 5.51 4.11 -7.63
CA LEU A 20 5.30 3.40 -6.36
C LEU A 20 3.90 2.76 -6.28
N ALA A 21 2.85 3.44 -6.73
CA ALA A 21 1.49 2.91 -6.70
C ALA A 21 1.30 1.76 -7.69
N ILE A 22 1.87 1.86 -8.89
CA ILE A 22 1.83 0.82 -9.93
C ILE A 22 2.68 -0.38 -9.51
N SER A 23 3.90 -0.18 -8.98
CA SER A 23 4.72 -1.28 -8.47
C SER A 23 4.05 -1.97 -7.27
N LEU A 24 3.50 -1.22 -6.32
CA LEU A 24 2.71 -1.77 -5.21
C LEU A 24 1.46 -2.52 -5.71
N PHE A 25 0.84 -2.07 -6.79
CA PHE A 25 -0.32 -2.75 -7.39
C PHE A 25 0.07 -4.05 -8.08
N PHE A 26 1.14 -4.06 -8.87
CA PHE A 26 1.64 -5.29 -9.49
C PHE A 26 2.04 -6.32 -8.42
N ILE A 27 2.77 -5.89 -7.39
CA ILE A 27 3.13 -6.74 -6.25
C ILE A 27 1.86 -7.30 -5.58
N LYS A 28 0.87 -6.44 -5.31
CA LYS A 28 -0.38 -6.86 -4.65
C LYS A 28 -1.31 -7.70 -5.54
N ILE A 29 -1.30 -7.52 -6.86
CA ILE A 29 -2.02 -8.38 -7.79
C ILE A 29 -1.38 -9.75 -7.84
N VAL A 30 -0.05 -9.82 -7.92
CA VAL A 30 0.69 -11.08 -7.92
C VAL A 30 0.46 -11.81 -6.59
N GLU A 31 0.52 -11.12 -5.46
CA GLU A 31 0.11 -11.67 -4.16
C GLU A 31 -1.36 -12.11 -4.16
N SER A 32 -2.29 -11.30 -4.66
CA SER A 32 -3.72 -11.65 -4.67
C SER A 32 -4.04 -12.85 -5.56
N LEU A 33 -3.35 -13.00 -6.69
CA LEU A 33 -3.46 -14.16 -7.58
C LEU A 33 -2.87 -15.40 -6.93
N ALA A 34 -1.70 -15.28 -6.28
CA ALA A 34 -1.10 -16.36 -5.50
C ALA A 34 -2.02 -16.79 -4.34
N GLN A 35 -2.64 -15.84 -3.64
CA GLN A 35 -3.55 -16.10 -2.52
C GLN A 35 -4.92 -16.65 -2.95
N ARG A 36 -5.34 -16.44 -4.20
CA ARG A 36 -6.60 -17.00 -4.71
C ARG A 36 -6.60 -18.52 -4.69
N GLN A 37 -5.49 -19.13 -5.11
CA GLN A 37 -5.29 -20.57 -4.99
C GLN A 37 -5.38 -20.99 -3.51
N TRP A 38 -4.72 -20.26 -2.62
CA TRP A 38 -4.68 -20.56 -1.19
C TRP A 38 -6.07 -20.48 -0.54
N THR A 39 -6.93 -19.53 -0.94
CA THR A 39 -8.29 -19.41 -0.38
C THR A 39 -9.19 -20.61 -0.69
N TRP A 40 -9.21 -21.09 -1.94
CA TRP A 40 -9.99 -22.28 -2.28
C TRP A 40 -9.36 -23.56 -1.71
N THR A 41 -8.03 -23.66 -1.72
CA THR A 41 -7.32 -24.79 -1.11
C THR A 41 -7.56 -24.87 0.40
N THR A 42 -7.56 -23.75 1.13
CA THR A 42 -7.79 -23.74 2.58
C THR A 42 -9.21 -24.16 2.97
N ILE A 43 -10.24 -23.75 2.20
CA ILE A 43 -11.63 -24.20 2.42
C ILE A 43 -11.75 -25.71 2.20
N LEU A 44 -11.15 -26.23 1.12
CA LEU A 44 -11.14 -27.67 0.83
C LEU A 44 -10.33 -28.47 1.86
N GLN A 45 -9.19 -27.93 2.31
CA GLN A 45 -8.33 -28.59 3.30
C GLN A 45 -9.00 -28.61 4.68
N LEU A 46 -9.73 -27.55 5.05
CA LEU A 46 -10.50 -27.49 6.28
C LEU A 46 -11.65 -28.52 6.28
N SER A 47 -12.38 -28.64 5.17
CA SER A 47 -13.49 -29.60 5.06
C SER A 47 -13.00 -31.05 5.12
N ILE A 48 -11.92 -31.39 4.41
CA ILE A 48 -11.31 -32.72 4.45
C ILE A 48 -10.76 -33.01 5.85
N ALA A 49 -10.09 -32.07 6.48
CA ALA A 49 -9.56 -32.25 7.83
C ALA A 49 -10.67 -32.50 8.86
N LEU A 50 -11.80 -31.79 8.76
CA LEU A 50 -12.96 -31.99 9.64
C LEU A 50 -13.59 -33.38 9.46
N ILE A 51 -13.68 -33.87 8.22
CA ILE A 51 -14.17 -35.22 7.91
C ILE A 51 -13.23 -36.29 8.50
N ILE A 52 -11.91 -36.13 8.35
CA ILE A 52 -10.91 -37.05 8.90
C ILE A 52 -10.97 -37.04 10.43
N LEU A 53 -11.08 -35.87 11.05
CA LEU A 53 -11.19 -35.72 12.50
C LEU A 53 -12.42 -36.49 13.03
N PHE A 54 -13.58 -36.29 12.39
CA PHE A 54 -14.83 -36.94 12.76
C PHE A 54 -14.76 -38.47 12.59
N ARG A 55 -14.10 -38.94 11.52
CA ARG A 55 -13.94 -40.38 11.25
C ARG A 55 -12.92 -41.06 12.18
N ALA A 56 -11.90 -40.34 12.66
CA ALA A 56 -10.84 -40.91 13.50
C ALA A 56 -11.26 -41.12 14.98
N ILE A 57 -12.03 -40.19 15.54
CA ILE A 57 -12.34 -40.16 17.00
C ILE A 57 -13.85 -40.11 17.30
N GLY A 58 -14.71 -39.89 16.30
CA GLY A 58 -16.17 -39.87 16.49
C GLY A 58 -16.61 -38.77 17.44
N LEU A 59 -17.53 -39.07 18.37
CA LEU A 59 -18.14 -38.11 19.30
C LEU A 59 -17.16 -37.30 20.16
N ALA A 60 -15.94 -37.79 20.40
CA ALA A 60 -14.94 -37.02 21.15
C ALA A 60 -14.40 -35.78 20.40
N THR A 61 -14.64 -35.68 19.08
CA THR A 61 -14.39 -34.42 18.35
C THR A 61 -15.31 -33.28 18.78
N LEU A 62 -16.51 -33.59 19.28
CA LEU A 62 -17.41 -32.57 19.85
C LEU A 62 -16.86 -31.99 21.16
N ALA A 63 -16.01 -32.74 21.89
CA ALA A 63 -15.36 -32.26 23.10
C ALA A 63 -14.13 -31.38 22.82
N SER A 64 -13.49 -31.54 21.66
CA SER A 64 -12.35 -30.71 21.24
C SER A 64 -12.75 -29.43 20.50
N LEU A 65 -13.96 -29.41 19.93
CA LEU A 65 -14.56 -28.27 19.24
C LEU A 65 -14.61 -26.97 20.07
N PRO A 66 -15.01 -26.98 21.36
CA PRO A 66 -14.98 -25.80 22.21
C PRO A 66 -13.58 -25.22 22.40
N VAL A 67 -12.57 -26.08 22.53
CA VAL A 67 -11.17 -25.67 22.70
C VAL A 67 -10.64 -25.06 21.40
N LEU A 68 -10.98 -25.63 20.25
CA LEU A 68 -10.66 -25.06 18.93
C LEU A 68 -11.32 -23.69 18.73
N VAL A 69 -12.61 -23.58 19.03
CA VAL A 69 -13.36 -22.31 18.93
C VAL A 69 -12.76 -21.26 19.86
N LEU A 70 -12.43 -21.62 21.11
CA LEU A 70 -11.77 -20.72 22.06
C LEU A 70 -10.42 -20.22 21.51
N THR A 71 -9.61 -21.09 20.92
CA THR A 71 -8.35 -20.71 20.27
C THR A 71 -8.56 -19.70 19.14
N VAL A 72 -9.60 -19.87 18.30
CA VAL A 72 -9.93 -18.89 17.26
C VAL A 72 -10.32 -17.54 17.88
N PHE A 73 -11.18 -17.55 18.90
CA PHE A 73 -11.64 -16.36 19.60
C PHE A 73 -10.52 -15.61 20.33
N CYS A 74 -9.53 -16.32 20.89
CA CYS A 74 -8.35 -15.71 21.50
C CYS A 74 -7.41 -15.08 20.45
N ASN A 75 -7.27 -15.70 19.27
CA ASN A 75 -6.37 -15.21 18.22
C ASN A 75 -6.93 -13.99 17.44
N ALA A 76 -8.25 -13.89 17.25
CA ALA A 76 -8.89 -12.80 16.50
C ALA A 76 -8.61 -11.37 17.05
N PRO A 77 -8.76 -11.06 18.35
CA PRO A 77 -8.44 -9.74 18.89
C PRO A 77 -6.93 -9.46 18.86
N LEU A 78 -6.10 -10.49 19.03
CA LEU A 78 -4.64 -10.40 18.89
C LEU A 78 -4.25 -9.97 17.47
N ALA A 79 -4.92 -10.50 16.44
CA ALA A 79 -4.68 -10.12 15.05
C ALA A 79 -5.02 -8.64 14.78
N LYS A 80 -6.16 -8.13 15.29
CA LYS A 80 -6.52 -6.70 15.17
C LYS A 80 -5.49 -5.80 15.87
N LEU A 81 -5.05 -6.22 17.05
CA LEU A 81 -4.06 -5.48 17.82
C LEU A 81 -2.67 -5.51 17.15
N HIS A 82 -2.29 -6.63 16.55
CA HIS A 82 -1.09 -6.77 15.73
C HIS A 82 -1.12 -5.78 14.56
N HIS A 83 -2.20 -5.76 13.78
CA HIS A 83 -2.35 -4.85 12.64
C HIS A 83 -2.26 -3.37 13.04
N LYS A 84 -2.88 -2.98 14.17
CA LYS A 84 -2.82 -1.60 14.68
C LYS A 84 -1.38 -1.15 14.99
N PHE A 85 -0.59 -1.99 15.63
CA PHE A 85 0.80 -1.67 15.96
C PHE A 85 1.72 -1.73 14.74
N HIS A 86 1.49 -2.68 13.85
CA HIS A 86 2.22 -2.77 12.58
C HIS A 86 1.99 -1.52 11.72
N SER A 87 0.76 -1.01 11.65
CA SER A 87 0.45 0.25 10.97
C SER A 87 1.17 1.46 11.58
N LYS A 88 1.28 1.54 12.92
CA LYS A 88 2.07 2.60 13.59
C LYS A 88 3.56 2.51 13.27
N LEU A 89 4.11 1.29 13.21
CA LEU A 89 5.51 1.07 12.83
C LEU A 89 5.76 1.56 11.39
N MET A 90 4.87 1.22 10.45
CA MET A 90 4.98 1.67 9.06
C MET A 90 4.97 3.20 8.95
N GLY A 91 4.11 3.89 9.70
CA GLY A 91 4.11 5.36 9.72
C GLY A 91 5.44 5.95 10.19
N ALA A 92 6.04 5.41 11.26
CA ALA A 92 7.34 5.86 11.74
C ALA A 92 8.49 5.54 10.75
N GLN A 93 8.38 4.43 10.01
CA GLN A 93 9.34 4.08 8.95
C GLN A 93 9.25 5.04 7.77
N ASP A 94 8.04 5.39 7.34
CA ASP A 94 7.81 6.36 6.26
C ASP A 94 8.39 7.74 6.60
N GLU A 95 8.15 8.23 7.82
CA GLU A 95 8.73 9.51 8.28
C GLU A 95 10.26 9.50 8.25
N ARG A 96 10.90 8.43 8.76
CA ARG A 96 12.36 8.30 8.72
C ARG A 96 12.89 8.23 7.28
N LEU A 97 12.24 7.44 6.42
CA LEU A 97 12.63 7.27 5.02
C LEU A 97 12.50 8.59 4.25
N LYS A 98 11.42 9.33 4.47
CA LYS A 98 11.22 10.66 3.90
C LYS A 98 12.34 11.62 4.31
N ALA A 99 12.60 11.76 5.61
CA ALA A 99 13.67 12.64 6.12
C ALA A 99 15.06 12.23 5.59
N SER A 100 15.32 10.93 5.47
CA SER A 100 16.57 10.41 4.92
C SER A 100 16.70 10.74 3.42
N SER A 101 15.62 10.58 2.67
CA SER A 101 15.56 10.89 1.24
C SER A 101 15.77 12.38 0.98
N GLU A 102 15.09 13.26 1.72
CA GLU A 102 15.24 14.71 1.59
C GLU A 102 16.68 15.18 1.88
N ALA A 103 17.33 14.58 2.88
CA ALA A 103 18.73 14.87 3.20
C ALA A 103 19.68 14.43 2.09
N LEU A 104 19.45 13.27 1.47
CA LEU A 104 20.27 12.76 0.37
C LEU A 104 20.13 13.60 -0.90
N VAL A 105 18.90 13.97 -1.27
CA VAL A 105 18.62 14.82 -2.44
C VAL A 105 19.30 16.19 -2.28
N ASN A 106 19.31 16.76 -1.07
CA ASN A 106 19.86 18.08 -0.80
C ASN A 106 21.28 18.06 -0.23
N MET A 107 22.02 16.94 -0.35
CA MET A 107 23.30 16.73 0.33
C MET A 107 24.31 17.86 0.08
N LYS A 108 24.42 18.35 -1.17
CA LYS A 108 25.34 19.45 -1.52
C LYS A 108 25.05 20.73 -0.73
N VAL A 109 23.78 21.06 -0.53
CA VAL A 109 23.34 22.23 0.26
C VAL A 109 23.67 22.02 1.73
N LEU A 110 23.39 20.83 2.27
CA LEU A 110 23.70 20.49 3.66
C LEU A 110 25.20 20.62 3.94
N LYS A 111 26.06 20.16 3.03
CA LYS A 111 27.52 20.31 3.13
C LYS A 111 27.95 21.78 3.15
N LEU A 112 27.37 22.58 2.25
CA LEU A 112 27.71 24.00 2.09
C LEU A 112 27.40 24.81 3.36
N TYR A 113 26.34 24.45 4.08
CA TYR A 113 25.97 25.07 5.36
C TYR A 113 26.50 24.33 6.60
N ALA A 114 27.30 23.27 6.43
CA ALA A 114 27.76 22.40 7.51
C ALA A 114 26.64 21.85 8.41
N TRP A 115 25.46 21.57 7.85
CA TRP A 115 24.26 21.09 8.56
C TRP A 115 24.14 19.56 8.67
N GLU A 116 25.17 18.82 8.24
CA GLU A 116 25.17 17.36 8.23
C GLU A 116 24.85 16.76 9.62
N THR A 117 25.48 17.29 10.66
CA THR A 117 25.29 16.81 12.04
C THR A 117 23.88 17.08 12.56
N HIS A 118 23.29 18.23 12.20
CA HIS A 118 21.93 18.59 12.59
C HIS A 118 20.91 17.64 11.96
N PHE A 119 21.03 17.38 10.65
CA PHE A 119 20.15 16.44 9.95
C PHE A 119 20.36 14.99 10.40
N LYS A 120 21.61 14.58 10.68
CA LYS A 120 21.91 13.28 11.27
C LYS A 120 21.15 13.11 12.59
N ASN A 121 21.25 14.07 13.51
CA ASN A 121 20.58 14.01 14.80
C ASN A 121 19.05 13.98 14.66
N ALA A 122 18.49 14.69 13.68
CA ALA A 122 17.05 14.65 13.39
C ALA A 122 16.61 13.24 12.93
N ILE A 123 17.36 12.61 12.03
CA ILE A 123 17.08 11.23 11.56
C ILE A 123 17.25 10.23 12.70
N GLU A 124 18.24 10.41 13.57
CA GLU A 124 18.49 9.53 14.73
C GLU A 124 17.34 9.58 15.75
N LYS A 125 16.74 10.76 15.97
CA LYS A 125 15.51 10.89 16.78
C LYS A 125 14.36 10.06 16.20
N LEU A 126 14.13 10.13 14.89
CA LEU A 126 13.12 9.32 14.20
C LEU A 126 13.43 7.83 14.32
N ARG A 127 14.71 7.45 14.18
CA ARG A 127 15.16 6.06 14.35
C ARG A 127 14.88 5.51 15.75
N ASN A 128 15.07 6.31 16.79
CA ASN A 128 14.77 5.90 18.17
C ASN A 128 13.27 5.65 18.40
N VAL A 129 12.40 6.43 17.76
CA VAL A 129 10.94 6.18 17.78
C VAL A 129 10.60 4.89 17.05
N GLU A 130 11.17 4.69 15.85
CA GLU A 130 11.01 3.46 15.06
C GLU A 130 11.43 2.23 15.88
N LEU A 131 12.61 2.25 16.51
CA LEU A 131 13.13 1.13 17.30
C LEU A 131 12.22 0.76 18.48
N LYS A 132 11.65 1.74 19.19
CA LYS A 132 10.69 1.48 20.27
C LYS A 132 9.43 0.78 19.77
N LEU A 133 8.90 1.24 18.63
CA LEU A 133 7.74 0.62 18.00
C LEU A 133 8.06 -0.78 17.45
N LEU A 134 9.23 -0.95 16.83
CA LEU A 134 9.73 -2.21 16.32
C LEU A 134 9.84 -3.24 17.45
N PHE A 135 10.41 -2.86 18.58
CA PHE A 135 10.53 -3.72 19.76
C PHE A 135 9.15 -4.16 20.27
N ALA A 136 8.18 -3.23 20.36
CA ALA A 136 6.82 -3.57 20.78
C ALA A 136 6.12 -4.54 19.79
N VAL A 137 6.35 -4.38 18.48
CA VAL A 137 5.83 -5.29 17.46
C VAL A 137 6.49 -6.66 17.56
N LEU A 138 7.82 -6.72 17.71
CA LEU A 138 8.58 -7.97 17.84
C LEU A 138 8.16 -8.75 19.10
N LEU A 139 8.06 -8.08 20.24
CA LEU A 139 7.62 -8.72 21.50
C LEU A 139 6.22 -9.34 21.34
N ARG A 140 5.31 -8.63 20.68
CA ARG A 140 3.96 -9.14 20.41
C ARG A 140 3.97 -10.29 19.41
N LYS A 141 4.79 -10.22 18.37
CA LYS A 141 4.97 -11.31 17.40
C LYS A 141 5.44 -12.57 18.12
N THR A 142 6.45 -12.45 18.99
CA THR A 142 6.94 -13.57 19.79
C THR A 142 5.85 -14.17 20.67
N TYR A 143 5.03 -13.34 21.32
CA TYR A 143 3.90 -13.80 22.13
C TYR A 143 2.86 -14.58 21.33
N VAL A 144 2.47 -14.07 20.14
CA VAL A 144 1.52 -14.75 19.24
C VAL A 144 2.10 -16.08 18.76
N VAL A 145 3.36 -16.09 18.32
CA VAL A 145 4.04 -17.31 17.87
C VAL A 145 4.13 -18.34 19.00
N PHE A 146 4.45 -17.91 20.23
CA PHE A 146 4.48 -18.80 21.39
C PHE A 146 3.11 -19.43 21.69
N LEU A 147 2.03 -18.63 21.69
CA LEU A 147 0.67 -19.15 21.85
C LEU A 147 0.29 -20.11 20.72
N PHE A 148 0.75 -19.84 19.50
CA PHE A 148 0.51 -20.73 18.37
C PHE A 148 1.18 -22.09 18.54
N TRP A 149 2.46 -22.15 18.90
CA TRP A 149 3.18 -23.42 19.08
C TRP A 149 2.67 -24.24 20.29
N THR A 150 2.11 -23.58 21.30
CA THR A 150 1.58 -24.24 22.50
C THR A 150 0.11 -24.71 22.34
N SER A 151 -0.66 -24.05 21.49
CA SER A 151 -2.06 -24.39 21.19
C SER A 151 -2.29 -25.87 20.79
N PRO A 152 -1.57 -26.47 19.81
CA PRO A 152 -1.80 -27.87 19.42
C PRO A 152 -1.60 -28.85 20.58
N VAL A 153 -0.64 -28.56 21.45
CA VAL A 153 -0.34 -29.38 22.63
C VAL A 153 -1.51 -29.30 23.63
N MET A 154 -2.00 -28.09 23.90
CA MET A 154 -3.15 -27.87 24.80
C MET A 154 -4.43 -28.53 24.28
N VAL A 155 -4.75 -28.37 22.99
CA VAL A 155 -5.96 -28.98 22.40
C VAL A 155 -5.84 -30.50 22.37
N SER A 156 -4.67 -31.05 22.07
CA SER A 156 -4.44 -32.51 22.10
C SER A 156 -4.60 -33.07 23.51
N ALA A 157 -4.02 -32.43 24.53
CA ALA A 157 -4.16 -32.85 25.92
C ALA A 157 -5.63 -32.85 26.39
N ALA A 158 -6.37 -31.78 26.10
CA ALA A 158 -7.80 -31.70 26.43
C ALA A 158 -8.62 -32.78 25.71
N SER A 159 -8.32 -33.05 24.44
CA SER A 159 -9.01 -34.05 23.64
C SER A 159 -8.77 -35.47 24.17
N PHE A 160 -7.53 -35.80 24.53
CA PHE A 160 -7.22 -37.11 25.13
C PHE A 160 -7.81 -37.28 26.52
N LEU A 161 -7.83 -36.21 27.33
CA LEU A 161 -8.53 -36.21 28.61
C LEU A 161 -10.03 -36.50 28.43
N ALA A 162 -10.67 -35.87 27.44
CA ALA A 162 -12.06 -36.14 27.11
C ALA A 162 -12.30 -37.58 26.62
N CYS A 163 -11.39 -38.13 25.80
CA CYS A 163 -11.47 -39.52 25.34
C CYS A 163 -11.36 -40.52 26.50
N TYR A 164 -10.49 -40.23 27.48
CA TYR A 164 -10.36 -41.01 28.70
C TYR A 164 -11.66 -41.00 29.53
N LEU A 165 -12.26 -39.84 29.73
CA LEU A 165 -13.53 -39.69 30.47
C LEU A 165 -14.71 -40.39 29.77
N LEU A 166 -14.76 -40.32 28.43
CA LEU A 166 -15.81 -40.93 27.61
C LEU A 166 -15.58 -42.44 27.33
N LYS A 167 -14.51 -43.03 27.86
CA LYS A 167 -14.13 -44.45 27.68
C LYS A 167 -14.06 -44.90 26.21
N ILE A 168 -13.60 -44.02 25.32
CA ILE A 168 -13.43 -44.33 23.89
C ILE A 168 -12.10 -45.09 23.71
N PRO A 169 -12.07 -46.24 23.00
CA PRO A 169 -10.84 -46.99 22.78
C PRO A 169 -9.84 -46.17 21.94
N LEU A 170 -8.73 -45.78 22.55
CA LEU A 170 -7.65 -45.03 21.91
C LEU A 170 -6.64 -46.00 21.29
N HIS A 171 -6.76 -46.27 19.99
CA HIS A 171 -5.71 -46.94 19.23
C HIS A 171 -4.63 -45.93 18.81
N ALA A 172 -3.37 -46.38 18.84
CA ALA A 172 -2.21 -45.55 18.51
C ALA A 172 -2.34 -44.90 17.11
N SER A 173 -2.90 -45.64 16.13
CA SER A 173 -3.18 -45.11 14.78
C SER A 173 -4.06 -43.86 14.82
N ASN A 174 -5.16 -43.90 15.59
CA ASN A 174 -6.15 -42.83 15.64
C ASN A 174 -5.60 -41.61 16.38
N VAL A 175 -4.77 -41.83 17.40
CA VAL A 175 -4.06 -40.79 18.15
C VAL A 175 -3.10 -40.01 17.24
N PHE A 176 -2.26 -40.70 16.47
CA PHE A 176 -1.33 -40.06 15.54
C PHE A 176 -2.06 -39.32 14.43
N THR A 177 -3.08 -39.93 13.82
CA THR A 177 -3.92 -39.28 12.80
C THR A 177 -4.55 -38.01 13.35
N PHE A 178 -5.10 -38.05 14.57
CA PHE A 178 -5.73 -36.89 15.18
C PHE A 178 -4.77 -35.73 15.44
N VAL A 179 -3.62 -35.98 16.07
CA VAL A 179 -2.63 -34.93 16.34
C VAL A 179 -2.12 -34.31 15.04
N ALA A 180 -1.89 -35.13 14.02
CA ALA A 180 -1.49 -34.66 12.69
C ALA A 180 -2.58 -33.78 12.05
N THR A 181 -3.83 -34.25 12.01
CA THR A 181 -4.96 -33.49 11.45
C THR A 181 -5.22 -32.20 12.23
N LEU A 182 -5.09 -32.20 13.55
CA LEU A 182 -5.26 -31.02 14.41
C LEU A 182 -4.22 -29.94 14.10
N ARG A 183 -2.95 -30.32 13.90
CA ARG A 183 -1.90 -29.37 13.47
C ARG A 183 -2.23 -28.75 12.12
N VAL A 184 -2.71 -29.54 11.16
CA VAL A 184 -3.13 -29.05 9.84
C VAL A 184 -4.28 -28.04 9.97
N VAL A 185 -5.29 -28.32 10.81
CA VAL A 185 -6.41 -27.39 11.04
C VAL A 185 -5.95 -26.07 11.67
N GLN A 186 -5.00 -26.11 12.61
CA GLN A 186 -4.51 -24.91 13.26
C GLN A 186 -3.70 -24.01 12.34
N GLU A 187 -2.88 -24.58 11.46
CA GLU A 187 -2.15 -23.84 10.44
C GLU A 187 -3.10 -23.06 9.51
N LEU A 188 -4.20 -23.71 9.10
CA LEU A 188 -5.25 -23.07 8.30
C LEU A 188 -5.90 -21.90 9.04
N ILE A 189 -6.26 -22.07 10.32
CA ILE A 189 -6.90 -21.04 11.15
C ILE A 189 -6.00 -19.81 11.27
N THR A 190 -4.69 -19.99 11.41
CA THR A 190 -3.74 -18.87 11.55
C THR A 190 -3.49 -18.09 10.28
N GLY A 191 -3.67 -18.70 9.10
CA GLY A 191 -3.51 -17.99 7.82
C GLY A 191 -4.69 -17.08 7.46
N ILE A 192 -5.87 -17.29 8.07
CA ILE A 192 -7.10 -16.55 7.73
C ILE A 192 -6.94 -15.02 7.90
N PRO A 193 -6.38 -14.49 9.01
CA PRO A 193 -6.20 -13.04 9.18
C PRO A 193 -5.30 -12.40 8.13
N ASP A 194 -4.26 -13.11 7.69
CA ASP A 194 -3.33 -12.61 6.68
C ASP A 194 -4.02 -12.50 5.31
N VAL A 195 -4.80 -13.51 4.94
CA VAL A 195 -5.65 -13.49 3.74
C VAL A 195 -6.64 -12.31 3.78
N ILE A 196 -7.33 -12.10 4.91
CA ILE A 196 -8.26 -10.97 5.08
C ILE A 196 -7.53 -9.64 4.95
N ALA A 197 -6.34 -9.51 5.56
CA ALA A 197 -5.52 -8.31 5.48
C ALA A 197 -5.11 -7.99 4.03
N VAL A 198 -4.66 -8.99 3.26
CA VAL A 198 -4.31 -8.83 1.84
C VAL A 198 -5.53 -8.39 1.02
N ILE A 199 -6.72 -8.97 1.25
CA ILE A 199 -7.95 -8.56 0.56
C ILE A 199 -8.30 -7.09 0.87
N ILE A 200 -8.22 -6.68 2.14
CA ILE A 200 -8.48 -5.28 2.54
C ILE A 200 -7.48 -4.35 1.84
N GLN A 201 -6.19 -4.69 1.86
CA GLN A 201 -5.16 -3.89 1.22
C GLN A 201 -5.34 -3.81 -0.30
N ALA A 202 -5.70 -4.92 -0.95
CA ALA A 202 -6.00 -4.96 -2.38
C ALA A 202 -7.18 -4.03 -2.73
N LYS A 203 -8.26 -4.04 -1.93
CA LYS A 203 -9.40 -3.14 -2.09
C LYS A 203 -9.02 -1.66 -2.00
N VAL A 204 -8.19 -1.30 -1.02
CA VAL A 204 -7.72 0.10 -0.85
C VAL A 204 -6.82 0.51 -2.02
N SER A 205 -5.91 -0.35 -2.46
CA SER A 205 -5.07 -0.11 -3.64
C SER A 205 -5.92 0.06 -4.90
N PHE A 206 -6.93 -0.78 -5.11
CA PHE A 206 -7.83 -0.69 -6.25
C PHE A 206 -8.63 0.62 -6.23
N ALA A 207 -9.10 1.07 -5.06
CA ALA A 207 -9.80 2.34 -4.93
C ALA A 207 -8.93 3.55 -5.33
N ARG A 208 -7.64 3.51 -5.01
CA ARG A 208 -6.68 4.56 -5.43
C ARG A 208 -6.51 4.59 -6.95
N ILE A 209 -6.40 3.41 -7.59
CA ILE A 209 -6.27 3.33 -9.05
C ILE A 209 -7.55 3.76 -9.74
N ARG A 210 -8.71 3.33 -9.24
CA ARG A 210 -10.01 3.77 -9.78
C ARG A 210 -10.12 5.28 -9.74
N LYS A 211 -9.80 5.91 -8.60
CA LYS A 211 -9.80 7.38 -8.47
C LYS A 211 -8.84 8.05 -9.46
N PHE A 212 -7.73 7.41 -9.79
CA PHE A 212 -6.78 7.90 -10.79
C PHE A 212 -7.27 7.71 -12.23
N LEU A 213 -7.87 6.58 -12.57
CA LEU A 213 -8.48 6.38 -13.89
C LEU A 213 -9.69 7.31 -14.08
N GLU A 214 -10.31 7.77 -12.99
CA GLU A 214 -11.38 8.76 -12.98
C GLU A 214 -10.86 10.22 -12.95
N THR A 215 -9.55 10.47 -12.78
CA THR A 215 -9.06 11.87 -12.85
C THR A 215 -9.24 12.42 -14.26
N PRO A 216 -9.73 13.66 -14.41
CA PRO A 216 -9.95 14.24 -15.73
C PRO A 216 -8.63 14.31 -16.49
N GLU A 217 -8.62 13.73 -17.68
CA GLU A 217 -7.50 13.87 -18.61
C GLU A 217 -7.47 15.30 -19.16
N LEU A 218 -6.27 15.79 -19.47
CA LEU A 218 -6.13 17.07 -20.17
C LEU A 218 -6.87 16.98 -21.50
N HIS A 219 -7.91 17.80 -21.66
CA HIS A 219 -8.71 17.84 -22.87
C HIS A 219 -7.87 18.43 -24.02
N SER A 220 -7.26 17.56 -24.84
CA SER A 220 -6.49 17.94 -26.02
C SER A 220 -7.34 18.54 -27.15
N SER A 221 -8.67 18.58 -26.97
CA SER A 221 -9.64 19.01 -27.99
C SER A 221 -9.66 20.51 -28.27
N ASN A 222 -8.93 21.33 -27.52
CA ASN A 222 -8.89 22.79 -27.74
C ASN A 222 -7.82 23.23 -28.74
N PHE A 223 -6.89 22.33 -29.11
CA PHE A 223 -6.04 22.54 -30.28
C PHE A 223 -6.84 22.14 -31.51
N ASN A 224 -7.45 23.15 -32.14
CA ASN A 224 -8.12 22.99 -33.41
C ASN A 224 -7.04 22.75 -34.48
N ASN A 225 -6.52 21.52 -34.54
CA ASN A 225 -5.68 21.01 -35.61
C ASN A 225 -6.57 20.77 -36.85
N ARG A 226 -7.34 21.80 -37.23
CA ARG A 226 -8.12 21.84 -38.46
C ARG A 226 -7.12 21.68 -39.59
N GLY A 227 -7.18 20.52 -40.22
CA GLY A 227 -6.63 20.20 -41.54
C GLY A 227 -5.36 20.94 -41.90
N ILE A 228 -4.24 20.20 -41.94
CA ILE A 228 -3.00 20.59 -42.59
C ILE A 228 -3.31 21.14 -43.98
N ASN A 229 -3.52 22.46 -44.07
CA ASN A 229 -3.27 23.23 -45.27
C ASN A 229 -1.75 23.36 -45.30
N ASP A 230 -1.09 22.77 -46.29
CA ASP A 230 0.37 22.70 -46.42
C ASP A 230 1.10 24.05 -46.36
N ASN A 231 0.37 25.17 -46.41
CA ASN A 231 0.88 26.54 -46.34
C ASN A 231 1.03 27.13 -44.91
N LEU A 232 0.65 26.41 -43.85
CA LEU A 232 0.66 26.90 -42.45
C LEU A 232 1.54 26.07 -41.50
N LYS A 233 2.51 25.32 -42.01
CA LYS A 233 3.48 24.58 -41.20
C LYS A 233 4.31 25.54 -40.33
N GLY A 234 3.96 25.67 -39.05
CA GLY A 234 4.80 26.32 -38.03
C GLY A 234 4.42 27.75 -37.63
N SER A 235 3.13 28.13 -37.70
CA SER A 235 2.63 29.38 -37.12
C SER A 235 1.94 29.13 -35.78
N VAL A 236 2.26 29.89 -34.75
CA VAL A 236 1.57 29.85 -33.43
C VAL A 236 0.62 31.04 -33.37
N LEU A 237 -0.68 30.77 -33.21
CA LEU A 237 -1.72 31.80 -33.11
C LEU A 237 -2.56 31.57 -31.87
N ILE A 238 -2.46 32.47 -30.90
CA ILE A 238 -3.25 32.52 -29.67
C ILE A 238 -4.11 33.78 -29.72
N LYS A 239 -5.44 33.62 -29.63
CA LYS A 239 -6.39 34.73 -29.66
C LYS A 239 -7.21 34.75 -28.38
N SER A 240 -7.01 35.80 -27.59
CA SER A 240 -7.77 36.16 -26.39
C SER A 240 -8.04 34.95 -25.49
N ALA A 241 -6.97 34.22 -25.16
CA ALA A 241 -7.05 33.00 -24.38
C ALA A 241 -6.64 33.24 -22.92
N ASP A 242 -7.35 32.58 -22.01
CA ASP A 242 -7.06 32.53 -20.59
C ASP A 242 -6.56 31.13 -20.23
N PHE A 243 -5.46 31.05 -19.47
CA PHE A 243 -4.85 29.79 -19.06
C PHE A 243 -4.68 29.73 -17.54
N SER A 244 -4.92 28.55 -16.96
CA SER A 244 -4.84 28.29 -15.53
C SER A 244 -4.22 26.93 -15.25
N TRP A 245 -3.37 26.85 -14.22
CA TRP A 245 -2.77 25.59 -13.75
C TRP A 245 -3.72 24.76 -12.89
N GLU A 246 -4.66 25.40 -12.21
CA GLU A 246 -5.72 24.75 -11.45
C GLU A 246 -7.02 24.88 -12.23
N GLY A 247 -7.93 23.90 -12.11
CA GLY A 247 -9.30 23.95 -12.67
C GLY A 247 -10.19 25.07 -12.10
N ASN A 248 -9.59 26.08 -11.47
CA ASN A 248 -10.22 27.30 -11.00
C ASN A 248 -10.26 28.33 -12.13
N GLU A 249 -11.37 28.35 -12.88
CA GLU A 249 -11.66 29.35 -13.92
C GLU A 249 -11.74 30.79 -13.37
N SER A 250 -11.88 30.95 -12.05
CA SER A 250 -12.02 32.24 -11.37
C SER A 250 -10.71 33.03 -11.23
N LYS A 251 -9.55 32.38 -11.33
CA LYS A 251 -8.22 33.03 -11.23
C LYS A 251 -7.22 32.49 -12.25
N PRO A 252 -7.39 32.82 -13.54
CA PRO A 252 -6.42 32.45 -14.58
C PRO A 252 -5.05 33.06 -14.32
N THR A 253 -4.00 32.23 -14.47
CA THR A 253 -2.58 32.58 -14.35
C THR A 253 -2.14 33.49 -15.50
N LEU A 254 -2.65 33.23 -16.70
CA LEU A 254 -2.46 34.08 -17.88
C LEU A 254 -3.82 34.55 -18.37
N ARG A 255 -3.95 35.85 -18.64
CA ARG A 255 -5.22 36.49 -19.03
C ARG A 255 -5.11 37.19 -20.37
N ASN A 256 -6.11 36.99 -21.22
CA ASN A 256 -6.28 37.66 -22.50
C ASN A 256 -4.99 37.69 -23.34
N ILE A 257 -4.35 36.53 -23.49
CA ILE A 257 -3.12 36.43 -24.28
C ILE A 257 -3.46 36.48 -25.76
N ASN A 258 -2.82 37.39 -26.47
CA ASN A 258 -2.89 37.54 -27.92
C ASN A 258 -1.46 37.43 -28.46
N LEU A 259 -1.18 36.37 -29.22
CA LEU A 259 0.14 36.08 -29.78
C LEU A 259 0.00 35.55 -31.20
N ASP A 260 0.70 36.16 -32.15
CA ASP A 260 0.77 35.72 -33.54
C ASP A 260 2.24 35.62 -33.95
N VAL A 261 2.73 34.39 -34.13
CA VAL A 261 4.11 34.09 -34.54
C VAL A 261 4.08 33.31 -35.84
N LYS A 262 4.76 33.84 -36.86
CA LYS A 262 4.83 33.26 -38.21
C LYS A 262 6.06 32.38 -38.37
N HIS A 263 6.00 31.46 -39.33
CA HIS A 263 7.13 30.61 -39.69
C HIS A 263 8.37 31.45 -40.04
N GLY A 264 9.54 31.04 -39.51
CA GLY A 264 10.82 31.72 -39.73
C GLY A 264 11.09 32.94 -38.83
N GLN A 265 10.14 33.32 -37.96
CA GLN A 265 10.37 34.40 -36.99
C GLN A 265 11.16 33.91 -35.77
N LYS A 266 12.11 34.74 -35.31
CA LYS A 266 12.81 34.56 -34.04
C LYS A 266 12.21 35.53 -33.03
N VAL A 267 11.49 35.02 -32.04
CA VAL A 267 10.79 35.81 -31.03
C VAL A 267 11.41 35.57 -29.65
N ALA A 268 11.62 36.64 -28.90
CA ALA A 268 12.08 36.58 -27.51
C ALA A 268 10.96 37.05 -26.57
N ILE A 269 10.74 36.32 -25.47
CA ILE A 269 9.75 36.65 -24.46
C ILE A 269 10.49 37.18 -23.23
N CYS A 270 10.24 38.43 -22.85
CA CYS A 270 10.89 39.11 -21.73
C CYS A 270 9.86 39.55 -20.68
N GLY A 271 10.26 39.60 -19.41
CA GLY A 271 9.39 40.02 -18.30
C GLY A 271 9.98 39.70 -16.93
N GLU A 272 9.37 40.23 -15.87
CA GLU A 272 9.83 40.07 -14.48
C GLU A 272 9.77 38.61 -13.97
N VAL A 273 10.51 38.30 -12.91
CA VAL A 273 10.49 36.94 -12.31
C VAL A 273 9.07 36.63 -11.82
N GLY A 274 8.51 35.48 -12.22
CA GLY A 274 7.14 35.10 -11.89
C GLY A 274 6.05 35.67 -12.80
N SER A 275 6.39 36.38 -13.88
CA SER A 275 5.43 36.96 -14.83
C SER A 275 4.71 35.93 -15.74
N GLY A 276 4.87 34.63 -15.51
CA GLY A 276 4.20 33.58 -16.30
C GLY A 276 4.86 33.20 -17.63
N LYS A 277 6.12 33.58 -17.89
CA LYS A 277 6.85 33.23 -19.13
C LYS A 277 6.92 31.73 -19.40
N SER A 278 7.30 30.94 -18.39
CA SER A 278 7.37 29.47 -18.50
C SER A 278 5.98 28.87 -18.69
N THR A 279 4.96 29.42 -18.02
CA THR A 279 3.56 29.03 -18.21
C THR A 279 3.09 29.29 -19.65
N LEU A 280 3.49 30.40 -20.26
CA LEU A 280 3.17 30.68 -21.66
C LEU A 280 3.81 29.64 -22.60
N LEU A 281 5.04 29.21 -22.33
CA LEU A 281 5.68 28.14 -23.10
C LEU A 281 4.97 26.78 -22.91
N ALA A 282 4.60 26.43 -21.69
CA ALA A 282 3.82 25.22 -21.39
C ALA A 282 2.47 25.22 -22.14
N THR A 283 1.78 26.37 -22.20
CA THR A 283 0.52 26.48 -22.96
C THR A 283 0.69 26.31 -24.46
N ILE A 284 1.83 26.72 -25.03
CA ILE A 284 2.15 26.48 -26.45
C ILE A 284 2.43 24.99 -26.70
N LEU A 285 2.99 24.29 -25.71
CA LEU A 285 3.21 22.84 -25.75
C LEU A 285 1.91 22.04 -25.51
N GLY A 286 0.86 22.68 -24.99
CA GLY A 286 -0.42 22.04 -24.68
C GLY A 286 -0.47 21.35 -23.33
N GLU A 287 0.39 21.75 -22.40
CA GLU A 287 0.43 21.32 -20.99
C GLU A 287 -0.49 22.15 -20.08
#